data_AF-A0A940T5N5-F1
#
_entry.id   AF-A0A940T5N5-F1
#
_cell.length_a   1.000
_cell.length_b   1.000
_cell.length_c   1.000
_cell.angle_alpha   90.00
_cell.angle_beta   90.00
_cell.angle_gamma   90.00
#
_symmetry.space_group_name_H-M   'P 1'
#
loop_
_entity.id
_entity.type
_entity.pdbx_description
1 polymer ?
#
loop_
_entity_poly.entity_id
_entity_poly.type
_entity_poly.pdbx_seq_one_letter_code
_entity_poly.pdbx_strand_id
1 'polypeptide(L)'
;MRHVATIFLSLFACITLQAQPFAITWLHHPSTASGDQVWFRTEATLDGDVADATLSVCTTGRVDIYVNERNVTSDVLIPYRENAEPTAVTTDFDVARFLRNGPNTIAVWYAPLDMQTTDRQVAVMLCGRYNSGKRFTIGSDDGWMCHTANRRTTATGEAVDATAYTMKWNSDDIDIATWLPAATLKTDETSEHRRIYDPYMVEKMNKIRPQERIYTEGDTLVYDFGNTFRGWVRVTMRGRKRGERLTIGNLTYTCRAQTDEQAFHKFTIGLQRKVVIKSTEKILPENIFSAEAIEIVPFFRYFCFY
;
A
#
# COMPACT_ATOMS: atom_id res chain seq x y z
N MET A 1 9.61 67.73 -35.98
CA MET A 1 8.92 67.57 -34.68
C MET A 1 7.94 66.42 -34.78
N ARG A 2 8.11 65.42 -33.90
CA ARG A 2 7.14 64.43 -33.42
C ARG A 2 6.69 63.27 -34.35
N HIS A 3 7.39 62.16 -34.12
CA HIS A 3 6.94 60.78 -34.14
C HIS A 3 5.51 60.56 -33.59
N VAL A 4 4.75 59.65 -34.20
CA VAL A 4 3.90 58.68 -33.48
C VAL A 4 3.88 57.38 -34.28
N ALA A 5 4.51 56.33 -33.74
CA ALA A 5 4.40 54.95 -34.20
C ALA A 5 3.24 54.29 -33.43
N THR A 6 2.31 53.65 -34.15
CA THR A 6 1.21 52.89 -33.54
C THR A 6 1.58 51.41 -33.54
N ILE A 7 1.93 50.90 -32.37
CA ILE A 7 2.15 49.46 -32.12
C ILE A 7 0.83 48.89 -31.59
N PHE A 8 0.26 47.91 -32.30
CA PHE A 8 -0.85 47.10 -31.80
C PHE A 8 -0.30 46.08 -30.78
N LEU A 9 -0.63 46.28 -29.51
CA LEU A 9 -0.30 45.37 -28.43
C LEU A 9 -1.38 44.26 -28.37
N SER A 10 -1.06 43.06 -28.83
CA SER A 10 -1.90 41.87 -28.63
C SER A 10 -1.77 41.38 -27.18
N LEU A 11 -2.78 41.63 -26.35
CA LEU A 11 -2.90 41.03 -25.03
C LEU A 11 -3.25 39.54 -25.17
N PHE A 12 -2.28 38.66 -24.99
CA PHE A 12 -2.53 37.26 -24.63
C PHE A 12 -3.01 37.23 -23.18
N ALA A 13 -4.33 37.16 -22.99
CA ALA A 13 -4.91 36.79 -21.69
C ALA A 13 -4.61 35.31 -21.45
N CYS A 14 -3.50 35.04 -20.77
CA CYS A 14 -3.22 33.71 -20.23
C CYS A 14 -4.21 33.50 -19.08
N ILE A 15 -5.36 32.89 -19.38
CA ILE A 15 -6.28 32.40 -18.34
C ILE A 15 -5.55 31.23 -17.68
N THR A 16 -4.80 31.51 -16.61
CA THR A 16 -4.42 30.47 -15.67
C THR A 16 -5.72 29.98 -15.03
N LEU A 17 -6.21 28.84 -15.49
CA LEU A 17 -7.25 28.10 -14.77
C LEU A 17 -6.61 27.69 -13.43
N GLN A 18 -6.80 28.50 -12.39
CA GLN A 18 -6.51 28.06 -11.04
C GLN A 18 -7.53 26.96 -10.75
N ALA A 19 -7.09 25.70 -10.83
CA ALA A 19 -7.85 24.61 -10.26
C ALA A 19 -8.05 24.95 -8.78
N GLN A 20 -9.30 25.05 -8.32
CA GLN A 20 -9.57 25.20 -6.90
C GLN A 20 -8.95 23.98 -6.19
N PRO A 21 -8.11 24.19 -5.16
CA PRO A 21 -7.62 23.08 -4.36
C PRO A 21 -8.82 22.34 -3.77
N PHE A 22 -8.90 21.04 -3.95
CA PHE A 22 -9.96 20.26 -3.30
C PHE A 22 -9.59 20.07 -1.83
N ALA A 23 -10.52 20.35 -0.92
CA ALA A 23 -10.36 20.05 0.50
C ALA A 23 -10.07 18.56 0.70
N ILE A 24 -9.00 18.24 1.45
CA ILE A 24 -8.64 16.85 1.74
C ILE A 24 -9.60 16.33 2.81
N THR A 25 -10.30 15.24 2.48
CA THR A 25 -11.10 14.49 3.45
C THR A 25 -10.33 13.21 3.80
N TRP A 26 -9.75 13.18 4.99
CA TRP A 26 -9.03 12.03 5.51
C TRP A 26 -10.00 10.96 5.98
N LEU A 27 -9.70 9.72 5.64
CA LEU A 27 -10.27 8.50 6.19
C LEU A 27 -9.37 7.98 7.31
N HIS A 28 -10.01 7.54 8.38
CA HIS A 28 -9.36 6.73 9.40
C HIS A 28 -10.32 5.70 9.99
N HIS A 29 -9.75 4.63 10.56
CA HIS A 29 -10.51 3.69 11.36
C HIS A 29 -10.85 4.33 12.72
N PRO A 30 -12.09 4.20 13.24
CA PRO A 30 -12.52 4.90 14.45
C PRO A 30 -11.88 4.39 15.74
N SER A 31 -11.31 3.18 15.73
CA SER A 31 -10.84 2.48 16.94
C SER A 31 -9.51 1.73 16.81
N THR A 32 -8.62 2.11 15.88
CA THR A 32 -7.32 1.44 15.72
C THR A 32 -6.38 1.66 16.90
N ALA A 33 -5.70 0.59 17.30
CA ALA A 33 -4.59 0.65 18.24
C ALA A 33 -3.27 0.99 17.52
N SER A 34 -2.24 1.30 18.32
CA SER A 34 -0.89 1.57 17.82
C SER A 34 -0.33 0.37 17.04
N GLY A 35 0.11 0.65 15.81
CA GLY A 35 0.66 -0.35 14.89
C GLY A 35 -0.37 -1.12 14.08
N ASP A 36 -1.67 -0.98 14.34
CA ASP A 36 -2.69 -1.65 13.53
C ASP A 36 -2.60 -1.17 12.08
N GLN A 37 -2.57 -2.13 11.15
CA GLN A 37 -2.76 -1.83 9.74
C GLN A 37 -4.27 -1.88 9.45
N VAL A 38 -4.72 -1.15 8.44
CA VAL A 38 -6.14 -0.95 8.15
C VAL A 38 -6.42 -1.22 6.68
N TRP A 39 -7.50 -1.94 6.41
CA TRP A 39 -8.08 -2.01 5.08
C TRP A 39 -9.21 -1.00 4.97
N PHE A 40 -9.20 -0.21 3.90
CA PHE A 40 -10.26 0.68 3.49
C PHE A 40 -10.82 0.18 2.16
N ARG A 41 -12.14 0.29 1.95
CA ARG A 41 -12.73 0.03 0.64
C ARG A 41 -13.99 0.87 0.38
N THR A 42 -14.31 1.04 -0.89
CA THR A 42 -15.63 1.51 -1.35
C THR A 42 -16.03 0.79 -2.63
N GLU A 43 -17.32 0.81 -2.95
CA GLU A 43 -17.86 0.40 -4.25
C GLU A 43 -18.26 1.65 -5.04
N ALA A 44 -17.53 1.89 -6.13
CA ALA A 44 -17.74 3.00 -7.05
C ALA A 44 -18.50 2.51 -8.29
N THR A 45 -19.72 3.01 -8.51
CA THR A 45 -20.47 2.71 -9.73
C THR A 45 -20.18 3.76 -10.81
N LEU A 46 -19.74 3.29 -11.98
CA LEU A 46 -19.43 4.12 -13.14
C LEU A 46 -20.47 3.93 -14.24
N ASP A 47 -20.83 5.00 -14.95
CA ASP A 47 -21.94 5.03 -15.92
C ASP A 47 -21.49 4.81 -17.38
N GLY A 48 -20.29 4.30 -17.60
CA GLY A 48 -19.77 4.06 -18.94
C GLY A 48 -18.31 3.65 -18.98
N ASP A 49 -17.84 3.36 -20.19
CA ASP A 49 -16.44 2.99 -20.42
C ASP A 49 -15.51 4.18 -20.18
N VAL A 50 -14.44 3.94 -19.43
CA VAL A 50 -13.46 4.95 -19.01
C VAL A 50 -12.38 5.12 -20.07
N ALA A 51 -12.13 6.37 -20.48
CA ALA A 51 -11.05 6.74 -21.38
C ALA A 51 -9.73 6.94 -20.62
N ASP A 52 -9.80 7.67 -19.52
CA ASP A 52 -8.69 7.95 -18.62
C ASP A 52 -9.20 8.08 -17.18
N ALA A 53 -8.38 7.67 -16.21
CA ALA A 53 -8.69 7.83 -14.80
C ALA A 53 -7.42 7.78 -13.94
N THR A 54 -7.35 8.70 -12.98
CA THR A 54 -6.29 8.81 -12.00
C THR A 54 -6.87 8.64 -10.60
N LEU A 55 -6.27 7.74 -9.83
CA LEU A 55 -6.51 7.62 -8.39
C LEU A 55 -5.39 8.35 -7.65
N SER A 56 -5.72 9.48 -7.03
CA SER A 56 -4.82 10.18 -6.11
C SER A 56 -5.00 9.60 -4.71
N VAL A 57 -3.92 9.16 -4.07
CA VAL A 57 -3.92 8.69 -2.67
C VAL A 57 -2.92 9.51 -1.86
N CYS A 58 -3.43 10.25 -0.87
CA CYS A 58 -2.65 10.97 0.13
C CYS A 58 -2.59 10.14 1.41
N THR A 59 -1.40 9.98 2.00
CA THR A 59 -1.24 9.16 3.22
C THR A 59 -0.10 9.64 4.11
N THR A 60 -0.26 9.46 5.41
CA THR A 60 0.83 9.60 6.41
C THR A 60 1.60 8.29 6.62
N GLY A 61 1.13 7.19 6.05
CA GLY A 61 1.70 5.85 6.17
C GLY A 61 2.31 5.34 4.87
N ARG A 62 2.33 4.01 4.76
CA ARG A 62 2.50 3.28 3.50
C ARG A 62 1.18 2.66 3.08
N VAL A 63 0.99 2.46 1.78
CA VAL A 63 -0.20 1.88 1.19
C VAL A 63 0.10 0.82 0.14
N ASP A 64 -0.84 -0.12 -0.01
CA ASP A 64 -0.94 -1.06 -1.11
C ASP A 64 -2.38 -0.97 -1.65
N ILE A 65 -2.54 -0.71 -2.94
CA ILE A 65 -3.82 -0.26 -3.51
C ILE A 65 -4.31 -1.27 -4.53
N TYR A 66 -5.62 -1.54 -4.50
CA TYR A 66 -6.28 -2.48 -5.38
C TYR A 66 -7.52 -1.85 -6.02
N VAL A 67 -7.71 -2.14 -7.31
CA VAL A 67 -8.95 -1.85 -8.03
C VAL A 67 -9.42 -3.15 -8.66
N ASN A 68 -10.65 -3.57 -8.34
CA ASN A 68 -11.20 -4.86 -8.77
C ASN A 68 -10.23 -6.02 -8.54
N GLU A 69 -9.76 -6.16 -7.29
CA GLU A 69 -8.79 -7.17 -6.81
C GLU A 69 -7.38 -7.14 -7.45
N ARG A 70 -7.13 -6.22 -8.39
CA ARG A 70 -5.83 -6.09 -9.06
C ARG A 70 -4.99 -5.04 -8.36
N ASN A 71 -3.75 -5.39 -8.04
CA ASN A 71 -2.81 -4.47 -7.42
C ASN A 71 -2.43 -3.36 -8.42
N VAL A 72 -2.70 -2.11 -8.05
CA VAL A 72 -2.37 -0.90 -8.81
C VAL A 72 -1.00 -0.36 -8.39
N THR A 73 -0.61 -0.56 -7.14
CA THR A 73 0.74 -0.26 -6.65
C THR A 73 1.76 -1.22 -7.28
N SER A 74 2.50 -0.73 -8.29
CA SER A 74 3.49 -1.54 -9.02
C SER A 74 4.79 -1.81 -8.23
N ASP A 75 5.02 -1.03 -7.18
CA ASP A 75 6.22 -1.07 -6.34
C ASP A 75 5.81 -1.31 -4.88
N VAL A 76 6.78 -1.61 -4.02
CA VAL A 76 6.50 -1.84 -2.60
C VAL A 76 6.78 -0.61 -1.76
N LEU A 77 6.32 -0.62 -0.51
CA LEU A 77 6.61 0.42 0.47
C LEU A 77 6.25 1.83 -0.02
N ILE A 78 5.18 1.93 -0.83
CA ILE A 78 4.72 3.18 -1.42
C ILE A 78 3.95 3.99 -0.36
N PRO A 79 4.11 5.32 -0.29
CA PRO A 79 5.09 6.13 -1.01
C PRO A 79 6.51 5.99 -0.46
N TYR A 80 7.51 6.26 -1.29
CA TYR A 80 8.91 6.31 -0.84
C TYR A 80 9.10 7.41 0.20
N ARG A 81 9.45 6.99 1.42
CA ARG A 81 9.59 7.86 2.59
C ARG A 81 10.42 7.18 3.67
N GLU A 82 10.98 8.02 4.54
CA GLU A 82 11.58 7.57 5.79
C GLU A 82 10.48 7.19 6.79
N ASN A 83 10.76 6.26 7.70
CA ASN A 83 9.76 5.77 8.65
C ASN A 83 9.30 6.84 9.67
N ALA A 84 10.10 7.88 9.92
CA ALA A 84 9.75 8.94 10.87
C ALA A 84 9.22 10.22 10.20
N GLU A 85 9.03 10.25 8.87
CA GLU A 85 8.61 11.44 8.13
C GLU A 85 7.12 11.75 8.38
N PRO A 86 6.76 12.86 9.07
CA PRO A 86 5.38 13.14 9.46
C PRO A 86 4.53 13.71 8.30
N THR A 87 5.17 14.19 7.24
CA THR A 87 4.52 14.89 6.13
C THR A 87 3.64 13.93 5.33
N ALA A 88 2.38 14.27 5.11
CA ALA A 88 1.53 13.49 4.23
C ALA A 88 2.07 13.47 2.79
N VAL A 89 1.97 12.35 2.10
CA VAL A 89 2.46 12.21 0.73
C VAL A 89 1.32 11.80 -0.19
N THR A 90 1.12 12.55 -1.29
CA THR A 90 0.15 12.21 -2.34
C THR A 90 0.84 11.55 -3.52
N THR A 91 0.33 10.39 -3.92
CA THR A 91 0.79 9.64 -5.09
C THR A 91 -0.39 9.42 -6.04
N ASP A 92 -0.14 9.60 -7.33
CA ASP A 92 -1.14 9.42 -8.39
C ASP A 92 -0.91 8.11 -9.13
N PHE A 93 -1.98 7.37 -9.36
CA PHE A 93 -1.96 6.10 -10.06
C PHE A 93 -2.91 6.13 -11.25
N ASP A 94 -2.42 5.80 -12.44
CA ASP A 94 -3.29 5.51 -13.58
C ASP A 94 -4.04 4.20 -13.33
N VAL A 95 -5.36 4.33 -13.23
CA VAL A 95 -6.28 3.22 -12.93
C VAL A 95 -7.23 2.89 -14.07
N ALA A 96 -7.18 3.59 -15.22
CA ALA A 96 -8.16 3.46 -16.28
C ALA A 96 -8.37 1.99 -16.71
N ARG A 97 -7.27 1.27 -16.92
CA ARG A 97 -7.25 -0.15 -17.33
C ARG A 97 -7.81 -1.16 -16.31
N PHE A 98 -8.05 -0.73 -15.08
CA PHE A 98 -8.58 -1.58 -14.01
C PHE A 98 -10.07 -1.34 -13.79
N LEU A 99 -10.62 -0.26 -14.33
CA LEU A 99 -12.03 0.12 -14.19
C LEU A 99 -12.89 -0.54 -15.26
N ARG A 100 -14.17 -0.74 -14.92
CA ARG A 100 -15.22 -1.25 -15.82
C ARG A 100 -16.47 -0.39 -15.70
N ASN A 101 -17.34 -0.44 -16.72
CA ASN A 101 -18.70 0.08 -16.62
C ASN A 101 -19.45 -0.65 -15.49
N GLY A 102 -20.24 0.06 -14.69
CA GLY A 102 -20.93 -0.46 -13.52
C GLY A 102 -20.07 -0.45 -12.24
N PRO A 103 -20.28 -1.40 -11.30
CA PRO A 103 -19.62 -1.41 -10.00
C PRO A 103 -18.12 -1.74 -10.07
N ASN A 104 -17.32 -0.96 -9.35
CA ASN A 104 -15.88 -1.15 -9.17
C ASN A 104 -15.52 -1.12 -7.69
N THR A 105 -14.80 -2.13 -7.21
CA THR A 105 -14.24 -2.10 -5.85
C THR A 105 -12.90 -1.35 -5.87
N ILE A 106 -12.78 -0.32 -5.04
CA ILE A 106 -11.51 0.38 -4.77
C ILE A 106 -11.13 0.05 -3.33
N ALA A 107 -9.91 -0.46 -3.13
CA ALA A 107 -9.43 -0.92 -1.84
C ALA A 107 -8.02 -0.39 -1.54
N VAL A 108 -7.78 0.05 -0.31
CA VAL A 108 -6.49 0.60 0.14
C VAL A 108 -6.09 -0.08 1.44
N TRP A 109 -4.92 -0.70 1.46
CA TRP A 109 -4.31 -1.21 2.68
C TRP A 109 -3.33 -0.19 3.22
N TYR A 110 -3.67 0.44 4.34
CA TYR A 110 -2.81 1.37 5.07
C TYR A 110 -1.97 0.66 6.13
N ALA A 111 -0.70 1.03 6.23
CA ALA A 111 0.16 0.66 7.34
C ALA A 111 0.80 1.92 7.98
N PRO A 112 0.72 2.06 9.32
CA PRO A 112 1.36 3.16 10.02
C PRO A 112 2.87 2.99 9.99
N LEU A 113 3.58 4.11 9.95
CA LEU A 113 5.02 4.14 10.19
C LEU A 113 5.29 4.20 11.69
N ASP A 114 6.32 3.51 12.16
CA ASP A 114 6.76 3.49 13.56
C ASP A 114 5.61 3.32 14.58
N MET A 115 4.59 2.54 14.21
CA MET A 115 3.38 2.28 14.99
C MET A 115 2.54 3.52 15.37
N GLN A 116 2.70 4.64 14.66
CA GLN A 116 1.97 5.88 14.93
C GLN A 116 0.46 5.72 14.74
N THR A 117 -0.30 6.29 15.67
CA THR A 117 -1.76 6.43 15.55
C THR A 117 -2.07 7.82 14.99
N THR A 118 -3.00 7.90 14.04
CA THR A 118 -3.38 9.15 13.38
C THR A 118 -4.80 9.06 12.82
N ASP A 119 -5.48 10.20 12.77
CA ASP A 119 -6.75 10.43 12.08
C ASP A 119 -6.56 10.80 10.60
N ARG A 120 -5.31 10.90 10.12
CA ARG A 120 -4.93 11.19 8.73
C ARG A 120 -4.33 9.98 8.04
N GLN A 121 -5.02 8.84 8.05
CA GLN A 121 -4.46 7.58 7.53
C GLN A 121 -4.37 7.62 6.00
N VAL A 122 -5.51 7.78 5.31
CA VAL A 122 -5.56 7.89 3.84
C VAL A 122 -6.60 8.90 3.41
N ALA A 123 -6.36 9.62 2.31
CA ALA A 123 -7.37 10.35 1.57
C ALA A 123 -7.27 9.95 0.10
N VAL A 124 -8.40 9.73 -0.53
CA VAL A 124 -8.53 9.15 -1.87
C VAL A 124 -9.39 10.06 -2.73
N MET A 125 -8.95 10.28 -3.97
CA MET A 125 -9.72 10.95 -5.01
C MET A 125 -9.50 10.22 -6.33
N LEU A 126 -10.56 9.59 -6.84
CA LEU A 126 -10.62 9.05 -8.19
C LEU A 126 -11.23 10.11 -9.11
N CYS A 127 -10.50 10.54 -10.12
CA CYS A 127 -11.04 11.41 -11.16
C CYS A 127 -10.74 10.83 -12.54
N GLY A 128 -11.60 11.12 -13.51
CA GLY A 128 -11.42 10.61 -14.86
C GLY A 128 -12.46 11.10 -15.84
N ARG A 129 -12.45 10.47 -17.00
CA ARG A 129 -13.33 10.80 -18.11
C ARG A 129 -13.79 9.53 -18.81
N TYR A 130 -15.06 9.49 -19.15
CA TYR A 130 -15.66 8.45 -19.98
C TYR A 130 -15.29 8.64 -21.46
N ASN A 131 -15.40 7.59 -22.26
CA ASN A 131 -15.23 7.67 -23.73
C ASN A 131 -16.20 8.66 -24.40
N SER A 132 -17.34 8.96 -23.76
CA SER A 132 -18.28 10.00 -24.19
C SER A 132 -17.78 11.44 -23.98
N GLY A 133 -16.67 11.63 -23.25
CA GLY A 133 -16.11 12.92 -22.87
C GLY A 133 -16.61 13.47 -21.52
N LYS A 134 -17.67 12.89 -20.93
CA LYS A 134 -18.17 13.27 -19.59
C LYS A 134 -17.11 12.94 -18.53
N ARG A 135 -16.88 13.85 -17.58
CA ARG A 135 -15.96 13.65 -16.44
C ARG A 135 -16.70 13.07 -15.23
N PHE A 136 -15.95 12.40 -14.35
CA PHE A 136 -16.42 11.93 -13.06
C PHE A 136 -15.36 12.13 -11.98
N THR A 137 -15.83 12.22 -10.73
CA THR A 137 -14.99 12.29 -9.53
C THR A 137 -15.66 11.49 -8.42
N ILE A 138 -14.89 10.72 -7.67
CA ILE A 138 -15.29 9.95 -6.50
C ILE A 138 -14.24 10.22 -5.40
N GLY A 139 -14.70 10.69 -4.25
CA GLY A 139 -13.89 11.14 -3.13
C GLY A 139 -13.83 10.16 -1.95
N SER A 140 -13.35 10.67 -0.82
CA SER A 140 -13.22 9.91 0.43
C SER A 140 -14.51 9.90 1.27
N ASP A 141 -15.50 10.70 0.92
CA ASP A 141 -16.81 10.76 1.56
C ASP A 141 -17.85 9.81 0.94
N ASP A 142 -17.50 9.12 -0.16
CA ASP A 142 -18.38 8.24 -0.91
C ASP A 142 -18.49 6.83 -0.30
N GLY A 143 -19.00 6.74 0.93
CA GLY A 143 -19.42 5.48 1.55
C GLY A 143 -18.29 4.50 1.89
N TRP A 144 -17.10 5.01 2.18
CA TRP A 144 -15.94 4.18 2.53
C TRP A 144 -16.17 3.37 3.82
N MET A 145 -15.78 2.12 3.77
CA MET A 145 -15.76 1.17 4.88
C MET A 145 -14.31 0.86 5.25
N CYS A 146 -14.08 0.48 6.51
CA CYS A 146 -12.79 0.07 7.02
C CYS A 146 -12.86 -1.16 7.93
N HIS A 147 -11.75 -1.89 8.00
CA HIS A 147 -11.57 -3.06 8.86
C HIS A 147 -10.10 -3.15 9.31
N THR A 148 -9.84 -3.53 10.56
CA THR A 148 -8.46 -3.80 11.02
C THR A 148 -7.88 -4.98 10.26
N ALA A 149 -6.74 -4.79 9.61
CA ALA A 149 -6.11 -5.84 8.82
C ALA A 149 -5.67 -7.00 9.72
N ASN A 150 -5.45 -8.17 9.12
CA ASN A 150 -4.84 -9.30 9.82
C ASN A 150 -3.32 -9.13 10.07
N ARG A 151 -2.82 -7.90 9.95
CA ARG A 151 -1.42 -7.52 10.13
C ARG A 151 -1.31 -6.27 10.97
N ARG A 152 -0.18 -6.15 11.66
CA ARG A 152 0.23 -4.97 12.41
C ARG A 152 1.70 -4.66 12.20
N THR A 153 2.04 -3.39 12.15
CA THR A 153 3.40 -2.89 12.30
C THR A 153 3.82 -3.03 13.76
N THR A 154 5.05 -3.48 14.00
CA THR A 154 5.66 -3.56 15.34
C THR A 154 6.91 -2.68 15.39
N ALA A 155 7.51 -2.53 16.57
CA ALA A 155 8.70 -1.71 16.74
C ALA A 155 9.91 -2.19 15.89
N THR A 156 9.94 -3.47 15.54
CA THR A 156 11.08 -4.08 14.83
C THR A 156 10.71 -4.69 13.47
N GLY A 157 9.42 -4.82 13.16
CA GLY A 157 8.95 -5.48 11.94
C GLY A 157 7.43 -5.54 11.87
N GLU A 158 6.88 -6.73 11.67
CA GLU A 158 5.44 -6.94 11.51
C GLU A 158 4.97 -8.17 12.30
N ALA A 159 3.69 -8.17 12.66
CA ALA A 159 3.02 -9.38 13.11
C ALA A 159 1.80 -9.65 12.22
N VAL A 160 1.58 -10.92 11.90
CA VAL A 160 0.52 -11.40 11.02
C VAL A 160 -0.24 -12.49 11.74
N ASP A 161 -1.56 -12.38 11.77
CA ASP A 161 -2.44 -13.46 12.17
C ASP A 161 -3.21 -13.98 10.96
N ALA A 162 -2.71 -15.04 10.32
CA ALA A 162 -3.36 -15.60 9.14
C ALA A 162 -4.72 -16.24 9.48
N THR A 163 -5.06 -16.42 10.76
CA THR A 163 -6.35 -16.94 11.19
C THR A 163 -7.44 -15.88 11.32
N ALA A 164 -7.05 -14.61 11.45
CA ALA A 164 -7.94 -13.51 11.82
C ALA A 164 -8.93 -13.09 10.72
N TYR A 165 -8.55 -13.23 9.45
CA TYR A 165 -9.43 -12.90 8.33
C TYR A 165 -9.27 -13.93 7.21
N THR A 166 -10.38 -14.53 6.80
CA THR A 166 -10.35 -15.73 5.96
C THR A 166 -10.78 -15.51 4.52
N MET A 167 -11.53 -14.44 4.27
CA MET A 167 -11.98 -13.97 2.96
C MET A 167 -10.91 -13.11 2.29
N LYS A 168 -11.18 -12.71 1.05
CA LYS A 168 -10.31 -11.81 0.28
C LYS A 168 -10.81 -10.37 0.48
N TRP A 169 -10.14 -9.63 1.37
CA TRP A 169 -10.57 -8.29 1.83
C TRP A 169 -10.78 -7.24 0.73
N ASN A 170 -10.15 -7.44 -0.45
CA ASN A 170 -10.22 -6.55 -1.60
C ASN A 170 -11.12 -7.08 -2.73
N SER A 171 -11.90 -8.13 -2.46
CA SER A 171 -12.94 -8.68 -3.34
C SER A 171 -14.23 -7.87 -3.26
N ASP A 172 -15.14 -8.11 -4.19
CA ASP A 172 -16.54 -7.66 -4.10
C ASP A 172 -17.34 -8.48 -3.09
N ASP A 173 -17.06 -9.79 -2.97
CA ASP A 173 -17.62 -10.69 -1.95
C ASP A 173 -16.81 -10.65 -0.64
N ILE A 174 -17.35 -9.95 0.37
CA ILE A 174 -16.80 -9.84 1.72
C ILE A 174 -17.87 -10.01 2.80
N ASP A 175 -17.43 -10.30 4.02
CA ASP A 175 -18.22 -10.29 5.24
C ASP A 175 -18.52 -8.86 5.71
N ILE A 176 -19.30 -8.10 4.94
CA ILE A 176 -19.56 -6.67 5.17
C ILE A 176 -20.01 -6.33 6.62
N ALA A 177 -20.63 -7.28 7.33
CA ALA A 177 -21.05 -7.11 8.72
C ALA A 177 -19.90 -6.93 9.73
N THR A 178 -18.67 -7.31 9.40
CA THR A 178 -17.49 -7.11 10.24
C THR A 178 -16.78 -5.78 9.96
N TRP A 179 -17.18 -5.08 8.88
CA TRP A 179 -16.62 -3.81 8.47
C TRP A 179 -17.39 -2.65 9.10
N LEU A 180 -16.67 -1.57 9.39
CA LEU A 180 -17.23 -0.34 9.95
C LEU A 180 -17.20 0.78 8.91
N PRO A 181 -18.11 1.75 8.95
CA PRO A 181 -17.93 3.00 8.21
C PRO A 181 -16.60 3.67 8.61
N ALA A 182 -15.83 4.11 7.62
CA ALA A 182 -14.61 4.86 7.89
C ALA A 182 -14.98 6.24 8.45
N ALA A 183 -14.27 6.67 9.49
CA ALA A 183 -14.42 8.01 10.05
C ALA A 183 -13.70 9.03 9.15
N THR A 184 -14.27 10.24 9.05
CA THR A 184 -13.76 11.29 8.18
C THR A 184 -13.26 12.49 8.96
N LEU A 185 -12.09 13.01 8.59
CA LEU A 185 -11.58 14.31 9.06
C LEU A 185 -11.37 15.23 7.86
N LYS A 186 -12.15 16.31 7.78
CA LYS A 186 -11.95 17.36 6.77
C LYS A 186 -10.89 18.33 7.25
N THR A 187 -9.88 18.60 6.42
CA THR A 187 -8.85 19.59 6.71
C THR A 187 -8.84 20.68 5.64
N ASP A 188 -8.74 21.93 6.09
CA ASP A 188 -8.58 23.08 5.20
C ASP A 188 -7.23 23.00 4.46
N GLU A 189 -7.19 23.65 3.28
CA GLU A 189 -6.28 23.48 2.14
C GLU A 189 -4.77 23.71 2.40
N THR A 190 -4.35 23.85 3.66
CA THR A 190 -2.97 24.20 4.07
C THR A 190 -2.21 23.09 4.78
N SER A 191 -2.78 21.89 4.97
CA SER A 191 -1.99 20.79 5.51
C SER A 191 -0.87 20.45 4.52
N GLU A 192 0.38 20.77 4.91
CA GLU A 192 1.58 20.47 4.13
C GLU A 192 1.59 19.00 3.74
N HIS A 193 1.29 18.74 2.47
CA HIS A 193 1.44 17.42 1.88
C HIS A 193 2.37 17.55 0.68
N ARG A 194 3.28 16.59 0.56
CA ARG A 194 4.18 16.48 -0.58
C ARG A 194 3.48 15.67 -1.66
N ARG A 195 3.18 16.28 -2.81
CA ARG A 195 2.77 15.50 -3.99
C ARG A 195 4.03 15.00 -4.70
N ILE A 196 4.03 13.73 -5.09
CA ILE A 196 5.12 13.11 -5.84
C ILE A 196 5.00 13.51 -7.32
N TYR A 197 6.10 13.99 -7.90
CA TYR A 197 6.21 14.36 -9.32
C TYR A 197 7.35 13.59 -9.99
N ASP A 198 7.33 13.52 -11.32
CA ASP A 198 8.40 12.91 -12.13
C ASP A 198 9.73 13.67 -12.01
N PRO A 199 10.89 12.99 -11.92
CA PRO A 199 11.06 11.60 -11.51
C PRO A 199 10.96 11.44 -10.00
N TYR A 200 10.53 10.26 -9.57
CA TYR A 200 10.39 9.97 -8.14
C TYR A 200 11.03 8.66 -7.73
N MET A 201 11.43 8.63 -6.46
CA MET A 201 11.99 7.43 -5.85
C MET A 201 10.89 6.44 -5.49
N VAL A 202 11.17 5.16 -5.70
CA VAL A 202 10.35 4.03 -5.27
C VAL A 202 11.22 2.93 -4.67
N GLU A 203 10.61 2.07 -3.86
CA GLU A 203 11.24 0.81 -3.41
C GLU A 203 10.80 -0.32 -4.34
N LYS A 204 11.72 -0.83 -5.14
CA LYS A 204 11.44 -1.84 -6.16
C LYS A 204 11.99 -3.19 -5.76
N MET A 205 11.18 -4.25 -5.91
CA MET A 205 11.70 -5.62 -5.86
C MET A 205 12.67 -5.86 -7.02
N ASN A 206 13.90 -6.22 -6.71
CA ASN A 206 14.99 -6.35 -7.68
C ASN A 206 15.32 -7.81 -7.99
N LYS A 207 15.58 -8.61 -6.96
CA LYS A 207 16.04 -9.99 -7.11
C LYS A 207 15.42 -10.89 -6.06
N ILE A 208 15.10 -12.11 -6.48
CA ILE A 208 14.71 -13.20 -5.58
C ILE A 208 15.89 -14.17 -5.51
N ARG A 209 16.37 -14.47 -4.31
CA ARG A 209 17.47 -15.41 -4.08
C ARG A 209 17.03 -16.53 -3.15
N PRO A 210 17.34 -17.80 -3.45
CA PRO A 210 17.18 -18.87 -2.48
C PRO A 210 18.19 -18.73 -1.35
N GLN A 211 17.96 -19.43 -0.25
CA GLN A 211 18.96 -19.62 0.79
C GLN A 211 20.20 -20.35 0.26
N GLU A 212 21.39 -20.00 0.74
CA GLU A 212 22.64 -20.70 0.42
C GLU A 212 22.85 -21.88 1.38
N ARG A 213 22.55 -21.68 2.67
CA ARG A 213 22.77 -22.69 3.72
C ARG A 213 21.62 -22.71 4.71
N ILE A 214 21.35 -23.90 5.23
CA ILE A 214 20.40 -24.13 6.33
C ILE A 214 21.14 -24.93 7.39
N TYR A 215 21.03 -24.51 8.63
CA TYR A 215 21.52 -25.28 9.76
C TYR A 215 20.66 -25.04 10.99
N THR A 216 20.72 -25.97 11.92
CA THR A 216 19.91 -25.96 13.15
C THR A 216 20.80 -25.51 14.31
N GLU A 217 20.32 -24.54 15.09
CA GLU A 217 20.93 -24.11 16.34
C GLU A 217 19.91 -24.29 17.47
N GLY A 218 20.08 -25.34 18.28
CA GLY A 218 19.08 -25.73 19.28
C GLY A 218 17.73 -26.06 18.64
N ASP A 219 16.67 -25.40 19.10
CA ASP A 219 15.30 -25.57 18.57
C ASP A 219 14.96 -24.56 17.46
N THR A 220 15.97 -24.01 16.78
CA THR A 220 15.79 -22.96 15.77
C THR A 220 16.44 -23.34 14.44
N LEU A 221 15.84 -22.87 13.35
CA LEU A 221 16.44 -22.98 12.02
C LEU A 221 17.09 -21.65 11.65
N VAL A 222 18.30 -21.71 11.10
CA VAL A 222 18.99 -20.54 10.57
C VAL A 222 19.16 -20.70 9.07
N TYR A 223 18.62 -19.74 8.33
CA TYR A 223 18.75 -19.62 6.89
C TYR A 223 19.78 -18.53 6.56
N ASP A 224 20.91 -18.91 5.94
CA ASP A 224 21.95 -17.97 5.50
C ASP A 224 21.84 -17.75 3.99
N PHE A 225 21.72 -16.49 3.59
CA PHE A 225 21.63 -16.06 2.19
C PHE A 225 23.01 -15.66 1.63
N GLY A 226 24.10 -15.93 2.33
CA GLY A 226 25.49 -15.71 1.89
C GLY A 226 25.92 -14.26 2.03
N ASN A 227 25.33 -13.38 1.21
CA ASN A 227 25.58 -11.94 1.22
C ASN A 227 24.40 -11.17 1.84
N THR A 228 24.73 -10.14 2.62
CA THR A 228 23.76 -9.18 3.16
C THR A 228 22.96 -8.53 2.04
N PHE A 229 21.66 -8.42 2.22
CA PHE A 229 20.76 -7.71 1.33
C PHE A 229 19.79 -6.83 2.11
N ARG A 230 19.23 -5.84 1.41
CA ARG A 230 18.12 -5.03 1.90
C ARG A 230 16.82 -5.61 1.35
N GLY A 231 15.85 -5.90 2.21
CA GLY A 231 14.63 -6.56 1.79
C GLY A 231 13.94 -7.32 2.92
N TRP A 232 13.26 -8.40 2.55
CA TRP A 232 12.66 -9.37 3.48
C TRP A 232 12.79 -10.80 2.97
N VAL A 233 12.50 -11.77 3.83
CA VAL A 233 12.43 -13.18 3.46
C VAL A 233 10.98 -13.61 3.31
N ARG A 234 10.68 -14.35 2.25
CA ARG A 234 9.44 -15.09 2.06
C ARG A 234 9.65 -16.55 2.38
N VAL A 235 8.95 -17.04 3.39
CA VAL A 235 9.00 -18.44 3.83
C VAL A 235 7.73 -19.13 3.39
N THR A 236 7.86 -20.19 2.59
CA THR A 236 6.76 -21.08 2.23
C THR A 236 6.80 -22.31 3.12
N MET A 237 5.70 -22.60 3.79
CA MET A 237 5.60 -23.64 4.83
C MET A 237 4.56 -24.69 4.48
N ARG A 238 4.77 -25.91 4.95
CA ARG A 238 3.82 -27.03 4.78
C ARG A 238 3.60 -27.75 6.10
N GLY A 239 2.37 -28.22 6.31
CA GLY A 239 2.01 -29.05 7.47
C GLY A 239 2.11 -28.35 8.82
N ARG A 240 1.99 -27.02 8.87
CA ARG A 240 1.91 -26.27 10.13
C ARG A 240 0.50 -26.33 10.72
N LYS A 241 0.39 -26.21 12.05
CA LYS A 241 -0.91 -26.27 12.74
C LYS A 241 -1.58 -24.90 12.76
N ARG A 242 -2.92 -24.88 12.76
CA ARG A 242 -3.67 -23.63 12.90
C ARG A 242 -3.41 -23.03 14.29
N GLY A 243 -3.12 -21.74 14.35
CA GLY A 243 -2.80 -21.04 15.59
C GLY A 243 -1.34 -21.18 16.04
N GLU A 244 -0.55 -22.01 15.37
CA GLU A 244 0.89 -22.11 15.63
C GLU A 244 1.57 -20.78 15.29
N ARG A 245 2.48 -20.32 16.16
CA ARG A 245 3.19 -19.06 15.97
C ARG A 245 4.65 -19.28 15.59
N LEU A 246 5.07 -18.66 14.50
CA LEU A 246 6.46 -18.57 14.09
C LEU A 246 7.01 -17.16 14.31
N THR A 247 8.29 -17.09 14.61
CA THR A 247 9.10 -15.89 14.50
C THR A 247 10.11 -16.09 13.39
N ILE A 248 10.04 -15.28 12.33
CA ILE A 248 10.92 -15.32 11.15
C ILE A 248 11.67 -13.99 11.13
N GLY A 249 12.85 -13.95 11.74
CA GLY A 249 13.54 -12.68 12.00
C GLY A 249 12.66 -11.73 12.82
N ASN A 250 12.27 -10.60 12.23
CA ASN A 250 11.39 -9.61 12.88
C ASN A 250 9.90 -9.76 12.49
N LEU A 251 9.52 -10.83 11.79
CA LEU A 251 8.13 -11.17 11.50
C LEU A 251 7.61 -12.15 12.54
N THR A 252 6.49 -11.84 13.18
CA THR A 252 5.68 -12.84 13.88
C THR A 252 4.54 -13.30 12.98
N TYR A 253 4.29 -14.60 12.89
CA TYR A 253 3.27 -15.16 12.00
C TYR A 253 2.48 -16.25 12.70
N THR A 254 1.15 -16.11 12.78
CA THR A 254 0.24 -17.16 13.26
C THR A 254 -0.33 -17.93 12.07
N CYS A 255 -0.09 -19.23 12.01
CA CYS A 255 -0.47 -20.10 10.89
C CYS A 255 -1.97 -20.37 10.80
N ARG A 256 -2.47 -20.47 9.57
CA ARG A 256 -3.82 -20.87 9.20
C ARG A 256 -3.95 -22.36 8.90
N ALA A 257 -2.83 -23.07 8.77
CA ALA A 257 -2.73 -24.48 8.34
C ALA A 257 -3.15 -24.69 6.88
N GLN A 258 -2.76 -23.75 6.01
CA GLN A 258 -2.92 -23.93 4.56
C GLN A 258 -1.73 -24.68 3.97
N THR A 259 -1.97 -25.39 2.88
CA THR A 259 -0.87 -25.95 2.08
C THR A 259 -0.15 -24.80 1.39
N ASP A 260 1.18 -24.84 1.37
CA ASP A 260 2.02 -23.78 0.79
C ASP A 260 1.76 -22.39 1.38
N GLU A 261 1.51 -22.35 2.70
CA GLU A 261 1.27 -21.10 3.42
C GLU A 261 2.53 -20.22 3.41
N GLN A 262 2.39 -18.96 3.02
CA GLN A 262 3.50 -18.01 2.88
C GLN A 262 3.50 -16.95 3.98
N ALA A 263 4.65 -16.81 4.64
CA ALA A 263 4.93 -15.77 5.61
C ALA A 263 6.03 -14.82 5.09
N PHE A 264 5.73 -13.53 5.02
CA PHE A 264 6.64 -12.48 4.57
C PHE A 264 6.18 -11.10 5.04
N HIS A 265 7.11 -10.16 5.14
CA HIS A 265 6.82 -8.75 5.42
C HIS A 265 6.08 -8.07 4.25
N LYS A 266 5.29 -7.05 4.54
CA LYS A 266 4.57 -6.25 3.54
C LYS A 266 4.99 -4.78 3.59
N PHE A 267 5.04 -4.19 4.78
CA PHE A 267 5.29 -2.75 4.96
C PHE A 267 6.55 -2.41 5.74
N THR A 268 7.32 -3.41 6.18
CA THR A 268 8.63 -3.22 6.81
C THR A 268 9.75 -3.88 6.03
N ILE A 269 10.94 -3.31 6.13
CA ILE A 269 12.13 -3.73 5.39
C ILE A 269 13.35 -3.65 6.30
N GLY A 270 14.34 -4.52 6.08
CA GLY A 270 15.57 -4.50 6.86
C GLY A 270 16.79 -4.95 6.07
N LEU A 271 17.97 -4.70 6.64
CA LEU A 271 19.22 -5.30 6.20
C LEU A 271 19.38 -6.65 6.89
N GLN A 272 19.58 -7.71 6.11
CA GLN A 272 19.72 -9.05 6.65
C GLN A 272 20.61 -9.92 5.76
N ARG A 273 21.30 -10.85 6.40
CA ARG A 273 22.05 -11.92 5.73
C ARG A 273 21.51 -13.28 6.17
N LYS A 274 21.25 -13.42 7.46
CA LYS A 274 20.71 -14.62 8.09
C LYS A 274 19.33 -14.33 8.65
N VAL A 275 18.44 -15.31 8.56
CA VAL A 275 17.14 -15.28 9.22
C VAL A 275 17.01 -16.47 10.13
N VAL A 276 16.68 -16.20 11.39
CA VAL A 276 16.37 -17.22 12.38
C VAL A 276 14.87 -17.46 12.37
N ILE A 277 14.47 -18.73 12.22
CA ILE A 277 13.09 -19.16 12.31
C ILE A 277 12.92 -19.96 13.60
N LYS A 278 11.99 -19.51 14.45
CA LYS A 278 11.55 -20.19 15.67
C LYS A 278 10.06 -20.48 15.56
N SER A 279 9.59 -21.53 16.22
CA SER A 279 8.16 -21.83 16.33
C SER A 279 7.80 -22.22 17.76
N THR A 280 6.54 -22.00 18.13
CA THR A 280 5.96 -22.54 19.38
C THR A 280 5.84 -24.06 19.36
N GLU A 281 5.83 -24.66 18.17
CA GLU A 281 5.89 -26.10 17.95
C GLU A 281 7.27 -26.49 17.44
N LYS A 282 7.61 -27.78 17.48
CA LYS A 282 8.86 -28.27 16.90
C LYS A 282 8.96 -27.84 15.42
N ILE A 283 10.12 -27.31 15.04
CA ILE A 283 10.41 -26.89 13.67
C ILE A 283 11.65 -27.59 13.14
N LEU A 284 11.51 -28.18 11.96
CA LEU A 284 12.54 -28.93 11.26
C LEU A 284 12.65 -28.41 9.82
N PRO A 285 13.81 -28.58 9.15
CA PRO A 285 14.01 -28.07 7.79
C PRO A 285 12.92 -28.52 6.80
N GLU A 286 12.42 -29.76 6.91
CA GLU A 286 11.36 -30.31 6.06
C GLU A 286 9.99 -29.62 6.21
N ASN A 287 9.77 -28.83 7.28
CA ASN A 287 8.55 -28.03 7.43
C ASN A 287 8.56 -26.77 6.56
N ILE A 288 9.74 -26.37 6.08
CA ILE A 288 9.92 -25.19 5.23
C ILE A 288 10.18 -25.67 3.80
N PHE A 289 9.22 -25.41 2.92
CA PHE A 289 9.37 -25.75 1.50
C PHE A 289 10.38 -24.85 0.79
N SER A 290 10.35 -23.54 1.09
CA SER A 290 11.31 -22.59 0.56
C SER A 290 11.48 -21.39 1.50
N ALA A 291 12.67 -20.78 1.47
CA ALA A 291 12.93 -19.50 2.09
C ALA A 291 13.68 -18.61 1.09
N GLU A 292 13.02 -17.57 0.60
CA GLU A 292 13.54 -16.73 -0.48
C GLU A 292 13.81 -15.31 0.03
N ALA A 293 15.03 -14.83 -0.17
CA ALA A 293 15.37 -13.43 0.01
C ALA A 293 14.77 -12.62 -1.14
N ILE A 294 13.91 -11.66 -0.80
CA ILE A 294 13.34 -10.67 -1.71
C ILE A 294 14.14 -9.39 -1.54
N GLU A 295 15.07 -9.13 -2.46
CA GLU A 295 15.90 -7.93 -2.45
C GLU A 295 15.12 -6.73 -2.97
N ILE A 296 15.22 -5.62 -2.25
CA ILE A 296 14.51 -4.38 -2.56
C ILE A 296 15.51 -3.25 -2.59
N VAL A 297 15.47 -2.51 -3.70
CA VAL A 297 16.40 -1.43 -3.97
C VAL A 297 15.63 -0.14 -4.26
N PRO A 298 16.18 1.01 -3.85
CA PRO A 298 15.67 2.29 -4.30
C PRO A 298 15.86 2.42 -5.83
N PHE A 299 14.87 2.96 -6.52
CA PHE A 299 14.88 3.13 -7.97
C PHE A 299 14.20 4.46 -8.36
N PHE A 300 14.76 5.17 -9.33
CA PHE A 300 14.10 6.35 -9.92
C PHE A 300 13.12 5.90 -10.99
N ARG A 301 11.83 6.16 -10.76
CA ARG A 301 10.77 5.92 -11.72
C ARG A 301 10.41 7.21 -12.44
N TYR A 302 10.19 7.08 -13.74
CA TYR A 302 9.60 8.09 -14.60
C TYR A 302 8.17 7.66 -14.91
N PHE A 303 7.22 8.59 -14.94
CA PHE A 303 5.89 8.29 -15.46
C PHE A 303 6.05 7.90 -16.94
N CYS A 304 5.71 6.66 -17.27
CA CYS A 304 5.56 6.28 -18.67
C CYS A 304 4.27 6.93 -19.16
N PHE A 305 4.38 8.10 -19.80
CA PHE A 305 3.31 8.61 -20.65
C PHE A 305 3.20 7.64 -21.83
N TYR A 306 2.14 6.83 -21.84
CA TYR A 306 1.71 6.05 -23.01
C TYR A 306 0.67 6.85 -23.80
#